data_AF-A0A9D5A2M6-F1
#
_entry.id   AF-A0A9D5A2M6-F1
#
_cell.length_a   1.000
_cell.length_b   1.000
_cell.length_c   1.000
_cell.angle_alpha   90.00
_cell.angle_beta   90.00
_cell.angle_gamma   90.00
#
_symmetry.space_group_name_H-M   'P 1'
#
loop_
_entity.id
_entity.type
_entity.pdbx_description
1 polymer ?
#
loop_
_entity_poly.entity_id
_entity_poly.type
_entity_poly.pdbx_seq_one_letter_code
_entity_poly.pdbx_strand_id
1 'polypeptide(L)'
;GTLAKYTAGQVYYYPDFQSSIHGEKLRHELRRDLTRETAWEAVMRVRCGKGVRFTTFHGNFMLKSTDLLALPAVDCDKAFAMQLTLEETLLTTQAVYFQVALLYTASCGERRIRVHTMALPVVTDLADIYRLADTGAIVSLFSRLAIEKTLSYKLEDARSALQLRIVKALKEYRNIYAVHHRSANRMIYPESLNFLMLYGLALCRSTALRGGYGDVPLDERCAAGHTIMAHPIKRLLKLLYPSLIRLDEYLQQASVQANDFKSIEKRLPLTRESLDSRGLYIYDDGFKFNIWFGTVISPDIAKNLLGSDFAGELSKATLKEHNNEMSRRLTRVLEKLRNSDQAYYQLCHLVRQGEQPKEGFLLLANLVEDQMGGNGGYADWMLQISRHVQH
;
A
#
# COMPACT_ATOMS: atom_id res chain seq x y z
N GLY A 1 -13.69 1.06 -14.66
CA GLY A 1 -13.08 2.07 -13.76
C GLY A 1 -13.01 3.49 -14.32
N THR A 2 -13.08 3.69 -15.65
CA THR A 2 -13.03 5.02 -16.30
C THR A 2 -14.01 6.04 -15.75
N LEU A 3 -15.25 5.62 -15.46
CA LEU A 3 -16.25 6.49 -14.82
C LEU A 3 -15.72 7.04 -13.50
N ALA A 4 -15.32 6.16 -12.58
CA ALA A 4 -14.74 6.54 -11.29
C ALA A 4 -13.49 7.45 -11.45
N LYS A 5 -12.64 7.18 -12.44
CA LYS A 5 -11.46 8.03 -12.72
C LYS A 5 -11.86 9.48 -12.98
N TYR A 6 -12.85 9.74 -13.84
CA TYR A 6 -13.21 11.10 -14.23
C TYR A 6 -14.28 11.76 -13.34
N THR A 7 -15.02 11.00 -12.54
CA THR A 7 -16.01 11.54 -11.60
C THR A 7 -15.50 11.69 -10.17
N ALA A 8 -14.19 11.48 -9.97
CA ALA A 8 -13.56 11.39 -8.64
C ALA A 8 -14.14 10.29 -7.75
N GLY A 9 -14.78 9.28 -8.34
CA GLY A 9 -15.36 8.13 -7.64
C GLY A 9 -14.34 7.05 -7.30
N GLN A 10 -14.85 5.87 -6.95
CA GLN A 10 -14.07 4.70 -6.59
C GLN A 10 -14.68 3.43 -7.22
N VAL A 11 -13.86 2.39 -7.41
CA VAL A 11 -14.31 1.07 -7.84
C VAL A 11 -14.16 0.11 -6.66
N TYR A 12 -15.23 -0.62 -6.34
CA TYR A 12 -15.19 -1.78 -5.47
C TYR A 12 -15.33 -3.03 -6.33
N TYR A 13 -14.47 -4.02 -6.12
CA TYR A 13 -14.44 -5.25 -6.91
C TYR A 13 -14.61 -6.46 -5.98
N TYR A 14 -15.60 -7.28 -6.28
CA TYR A 14 -15.96 -8.48 -5.52
C TYR A 14 -15.98 -9.67 -6.47
N PRO A 15 -14.85 -10.34 -6.71
CA PRO A 15 -14.80 -11.51 -7.58
C PRO A 15 -15.66 -12.64 -7.00
N ASP A 16 -16.34 -13.39 -7.88
CA ASP A 16 -17.14 -14.57 -7.54
C ASP A 16 -18.05 -14.37 -6.31
N PHE A 17 -18.83 -13.30 -6.34
CA PHE A 17 -19.59 -12.85 -5.18
C PHE A 17 -20.56 -13.93 -4.66
N GLN A 18 -20.30 -14.42 -3.45
CA GLN A 18 -21.22 -15.23 -2.66
C GLN A 18 -21.71 -14.45 -1.43
N SER A 19 -23.03 -14.30 -1.27
CA SER A 19 -23.63 -13.53 -0.16
C SER A 19 -23.24 -14.06 1.22
N SER A 20 -23.10 -15.38 1.37
CA SER A 20 -22.69 -16.03 2.62
C SER A 20 -21.28 -15.67 3.09
N ILE A 21 -20.38 -15.35 2.16
CA ILE A 21 -18.96 -15.04 2.45
C ILE A 21 -18.71 -13.53 2.41
N HIS A 22 -19.22 -12.87 1.37
CA HIS A 22 -18.92 -11.47 1.07
C HIS A 22 -19.99 -10.49 1.55
N GLY A 23 -21.14 -10.97 2.04
CA GLY A 23 -22.27 -10.12 2.44
C GLY A 23 -21.88 -9.08 3.49
N GLU A 24 -21.08 -9.47 4.48
CA GLU A 24 -20.61 -8.54 5.51
C GLU A 24 -19.65 -7.49 4.95
N LYS A 25 -18.73 -7.90 4.07
CA LYS A 25 -17.79 -7.00 3.40
C LYS A 25 -18.54 -5.93 2.60
N LEU A 26 -19.48 -6.38 1.76
CA LEU A 26 -20.32 -5.49 0.95
C LEU A 26 -21.14 -4.54 1.82
N ARG A 27 -21.77 -5.06 2.89
CA ARG A 27 -22.57 -4.26 3.82
C ARG A 27 -21.73 -3.17 4.50
N HIS A 28 -20.55 -3.51 4.99
CA HIS A 28 -19.66 -2.56 5.65
C HIS A 28 -19.15 -1.49 4.67
N GLU A 29 -18.65 -1.92 3.50
CA GLU A 29 -18.09 -1.01 2.51
C GLU A 29 -19.16 -0.10 1.91
N LEU A 30 -20.38 -0.60 1.65
CA LEU A 30 -21.51 0.20 1.23
C LEU A 30 -21.95 1.19 2.32
N ARG A 31 -22.04 0.74 3.58
CA ARG A 31 -22.36 1.64 4.70
C ARG A 31 -21.32 2.75 4.81
N ARG A 32 -20.03 2.42 4.70
CA ARG A 32 -18.94 3.41 4.73
C ARG A 32 -19.04 4.37 3.56
N ASP A 33 -19.29 3.89 2.34
CA ASP A 33 -19.45 4.73 1.15
C ASP A 33 -20.58 5.76 1.30
N LEU A 34 -21.70 5.34 1.90
CA LEU A 34 -22.87 6.20 2.13
C LEU A 34 -22.72 7.16 3.32
N THR A 35 -21.87 6.84 4.30
CA THR A 35 -21.78 7.59 5.58
C THR A 35 -20.49 8.38 5.75
N ARG A 36 -19.46 8.14 4.93
CA ARG A 36 -18.19 8.89 4.99
C ARG A 36 -18.39 10.37 4.65
N GLU A 37 -17.46 11.19 5.13
CA GLU A 37 -17.44 12.60 4.77
C GLU A 37 -17.17 12.74 3.27
N THR A 38 -18.15 13.29 2.56
CA THR A 38 -18.11 13.51 1.11
C THR A 38 -18.34 14.98 0.82
N ALA A 39 -17.48 15.52 -0.04
CA ALA A 39 -17.55 16.85 -0.60
C ALA A 39 -18.16 16.79 -2.00
N TRP A 40 -19.24 17.55 -2.19
CA TRP A 40 -20.03 17.58 -3.42
C TRP A 40 -19.70 18.80 -4.26
N GLU A 41 -19.82 18.65 -5.59
CA GLU A 41 -19.57 19.71 -6.57
C GLU A 41 -18.23 20.43 -6.31
N ALA A 42 -17.24 19.64 -5.95
CA ALA A 42 -15.98 20.15 -5.46
C ALA A 42 -15.06 20.53 -6.61
N VAL A 43 -14.31 21.60 -6.39
CA VAL A 43 -13.19 22.00 -7.26
C VAL A 43 -11.97 22.23 -6.38
N MET A 44 -10.85 21.67 -6.81
CA MET A 44 -9.57 21.80 -6.14
C MET A 44 -8.61 22.58 -7.02
N ARG A 45 -7.93 23.55 -6.42
CA ARG A 45 -6.82 24.28 -7.03
C ARG A 45 -5.63 24.25 -6.09
N VAL A 46 -4.44 24.06 -6.65
CA VAL A 46 -3.18 24.12 -5.90
C VAL A 46 -2.35 25.28 -6.39
N ARG A 47 -1.94 26.12 -5.46
CA ARG A 47 -1.07 27.28 -5.69
C ARG A 47 0.28 27.01 -5.04
N CYS A 48 1.32 27.57 -5.63
CA CYS A 48 2.68 27.50 -5.15
C CYS A 48 3.32 28.90 -5.15
N GLY A 49 4.37 29.07 -4.36
CA GLY A 49 5.20 30.27 -4.36
C GLY A 49 5.87 30.49 -5.72
N LYS A 50 6.39 31.70 -5.91
CA LYS A 50 7.11 32.10 -7.13
C LYS A 50 8.28 31.15 -7.44
N GLY A 51 8.51 30.88 -8.73
CA GLY A 51 9.62 30.04 -9.19
C GLY A 51 9.32 28.54 -9.19
N VAL A 52 8.12 28.13 -8.75
CA VAL A 52 7.65 26.74 -8.79
C VAL A 52 6.33 26.68 -9.55
N ARG A 53 6.14 25.63 -10.35
CA ARG A 53 4.89 25.36 -11.07
C ARG A 53 4.53 23.88 -11.02
N PHE A 54 3.25 23.58 -10.84
CA PHE A 54 2.71 22.23 -11.02
C PHE A 54 2.54 21.91 -12.50
N THR A 55 3.03 20.74 -12.90
CA THR A 55 3.05 20.31 -14.32
C THR A 55 2.02 19.24 -14.61
N THR A 56 1.90 18.26 -13.73
CA THR A 56 1.01 17.11 -13.92
C THR A 56 0.34 16.73 -12.61
N PHE A 57 -0.85 16.15 -12.74
CA PHE A 57 -1.73 15.77 -11.64
C PHE A 57 -2.13 14.32 -11.84
N HIS A 58 -2.21 13.57 -10.76
CA HIS A 58 -2.42 12.11 -10.76
C HIS A 58 -3.46 11.72 -9.71
N GLY A 59 -4.45 10.93 -10.12
CA GLY A 59 -5.55 10.48 -9.27
C GLY A 59 -6.87 10.43 -10.03
N ASN A 60 -7.96 10.29 -9.29
CA ASN A 60 -9.32 10.26 -9.84
C ASN A 60 -9.93 11.67 -9.82
N PHE A 61 -9.92 12.35 -10.95
CA PHE A 61 -10.54 13.65 -11.15
C PHE A 61 -10.75 13.91 -12.65
N MET A 62 -11.47 14.99 -12.96
CA MET A 62 -11.51 15.57 -14.30
C MET A 62 -10.78 16.91 -14.29
N LEU A 63 -9.90 17.14 -15.25
CA LEU A 63 -9.22 18.43 -15.39
C LEU A 63 -10.12 19.39 -16.20
N LYS A 64 -10.60 20.48 -15.58
CA LYS A 64 -11.45 21.49 -16.26
C LYS A 64 -10.62 22.55 -16.99
N SER A 65 -9.54 22.98 -16.37
CA SER A 65 -8.51 23.86 -16.93
C SER A 65 -7.15 23.38 -16.45
N THR A 66 -6.07 23.98 -16.95
CA THR A 66 -4.67 23.57 -16.67
C THR A 66 -4.34 23.36 -15.18
N ASP A 67 -5.01 24.09 -14.28
CA ASP A 67 -4.74 24.11 -12.83
C ASP A 67 -5.98 23.82 -11.94
N LEU A 68 -7.13 23.48 -12.54
CA LEU A 68 -8.40 23.32 -11.84
C LEU A 68 -8.93 21.89 -11.98
N LEU A 69 -8.90 21.16 -10.87
CA LEU A 69 -9.40 19.80 -10.78
C LEU A 69 -10.88 19.82 -10.39
N ALA A 70 -11.73 19.27 -11.25
CA ALA A 70 -13.12 18.99 -10.92
C ALA A 70 -13.25 17.64 -10.23
N LEU A 71 -13.95 17.68 -9.10
CA LEU A 71 -14.16 16.57 -8.19
C LEU A 71 -15.66 16.51 -7.86
N PRO A 72 -16.51 15.97 -8.75
CA PRO A 72 -17.96 15.94 -8.53
C PRO A 72 -18.37 15.35 -7.17
N ALA A 73 -17.71 14.26 -6.77
CA ALA A 73 -17.82 13.69 -5.43
C ALA A 73 -16.43 13.21 -4.96
N VAL A 74 -15.86 13.88 -3.96
CA VAL A 74 -14.59 13.48 -3.33
C VAL A 74 -14.81 13.21 -1.85
N ASP A 75 -14.17 12.18 -1.32
CA ASP A 75 -14.32 11.77 0.07
C ASP A 75 -12.97 11.75 0.80
N CYS A 76 -13.05 11.59 2.12
CA CYS A 76 -11.89 11.62 3.01
C CYS A 76 -10.89 10.46 2.81
N ASP A 77 -11.25 9.41 2.07
CA ASP A 77 -10.42 8.23 1.84
C ASP A 77 -9.56 8.31 0.58
N LYS A 78 -9.66 9.41 -0.18
CA LYS A 78 -8.92 9.62 -1.44
C LYS A 78 -7.66 10.46 -1.26
N ALA A 79 -6.69 10.23 -2.12
CA ALA A 79 -5.49 11.06 -2.24
C ALA A 79 -5.12 11.32 -3.70
N PHE A 80 -4.44 12.45 -3.89
CA PHE A 80 -3.95 12.92 -5.18
C PHE A 80 -2.43 13.07 -5.10
N ALA A 81 -1.74 12.90 -6.22
CA ALA A 81 -0.32 13.24 -6.34
C ALA A 81 -0.10 14.21 -7.48
N MET A 82 0.89 15.07 -7.36
CA MET A 82 1.16 16.12 -8.33
C MET A 82 2.66 16.23 -8.52
N GLN A 83 3.09 16.50 -9.76
CA GLN A 83 4.49 16.81 -10.05
C GLN A 83 4.66 18.32 -10.16
N LEU A 84 5.79 18.79 -9.67
CA LEU A 84 6.20 20.18 -9.77
C LEU A 84 7.52 20.28 -10.52
N THR A 85 7.75 21.45 -11.12
CA THR A 85 9.02 21.83 -11.73
C THR A 85 9.43 23.19 -11.20
N LEU A 86 10.74 23.39 -11.09
CA LEU A 86 11.34 24.69 -10.81
C LEU A 86 11.43 25.46 -12.13
N GLU A 87 10.85 26.67 -12.17
CA GLU A 87 10.93 27.56 -13.34
C GLU A 87 12.20 28.41 -13.30
N GLU A 88 12.66 28.74 -12.10
CA GLU A 88 13.90 29.47 -11.85
C GLU A 88 14.98 28.48 -11.38
N THR A 89 16.23 28.65 -11.86
CA THR A 89 17.35 27.77 -11.50
C THR A 89 17.72 27.85 -10.02
N LEU A 90 17.51 29.02 -9.40
CA LEU A 90 17.76 29.26 -7.98
C LEU A 90 16.59 30.04 -7.39
N LEU A 91 15.98 29.47 -6.36
CA LEU A 91 14.96 30.16 -5.57
C LEU A 91 15.66 31.09 -4.58
N THR A 92 15.35 32.39 -4.62
CA THR A 92 15.95 33.41 -3.73
C THR A 92 15.29 33.47 -2.35
N THR A 93 14.14 32.81 -2.18
CA THR A 93 13.38 32.77 -0.94
C THR A 93 13.85 31.65 -0.02
N GLN A 94 13.84 31.86 1.30
CA GLN A 94 14.19 30.83 2.29
C GLN A 94 13.20 29.67 2.35
N ALA A 95 11.94 29.88 1.95
CA ALA A 95 10.90 28.87 1.94
C ALA A 95 9.96 29.06 0.75
N VAL A 96 9.43 27.95 0.24
CA VAL A 96 8.34 27.93 -0.73
C VAL A 96 7.06 27.52 -0.02
N TYR A 97 5.97 28.22 -0.32
CA TYR A 97 4.66 27.94 0.22
C TYR A 97 3.81 27.21 -0.82
N PHE A 98 3.09 26.20 -0.37
CA PHE A 98 2.09 25.47 -1.15
C PHE A 98 0.74 25.65 -0.48
N GLN A 99 -0.27 25.97 -1.27
CA GLN A 99 -1.63 26.12 -0.78
C GLN A 99 -2.60 25.34 -1.65
N VAL A 100 -3.22 24.33 -1.04
CA VAL A 100 -4.32 23.58 -1.65
C VAL A 100 -5.62 24.19 -1.17
N ALA A 101 -6.49 24.60 -2.09
CA ALA A 101 -7.83 25.09 -1.79
C ALA A 101 -8.87 24.17 -2.43
N LEU A 102 -9.74 23.60 -1.61
CA LEU A 102 -10.89 22.79 -2.00
C LEU A 102 -12.17 23.59 -1.72
N LEU A 103 -12.83 24.05 -2.76
CA LEU A 103 -14.16 24.67 -2.68
C LEU A 103 -15.21 23.59 -2.93
N TYR A 104 -16.13 23.37 -1.99
CA TYR A 104 -17.09 22.27 -2.07
C TYR A 104 -18.39 22.58 -1.33
N THR A 105 -19.43 21.80 -1.61
CA THR A 105 -20.69 21.78 -0.86
C THR A 105 -20.65 20.59 0.09
N ALA A 106 -20.78 20.82 1.39
CA ALA A 106 -20.86 19.75 2.38
C ALA A 106 -22.22 19.05 2.33
N SER A 107 -22.32 17.82 2.82
CA SER A 107 -23.60 17.07 2.83
C SER A 107 -24.73 17.75 3.63
N CYS A 108 -24.42 18.72 4.49
CA CYS A 108 -25.40 19.56 5.18
C CYS A 108 -25.92 20.75 4.33
N GLY A 109 -25.47 20.91 3.08
CA GLY A 109 -25.89 21.98 2.18
C GLY A 109 -25.02 23.24 2.22
N GLU A 110 -24.05 23.32 3.13
CA GLU A 110 -23.18 24.50 3.25
C GLU A 110 -22.07 24.51 2.18
N ARG A 111 -21.86 25.67 1.54
CA ARG A 111 -20.70 25.89 0.69
C ARG A 111 -19.49 26.27 1.54
N ARG A 112 -18.43 25.46 1.50
CA ARG A 112 -17.23 25.61 2.32
C ARG A 112 -15.98 25.67 1.46
N ILE A 113 -14.94 26.33 1.99
CA ILE A 113 -13.59 26.31 1.43
C ILE A 113 -12.67 25.66 2.47
N ARG A 114 -12.05 24.53 2.15
CA ARG A 114 -10.99 23.91 2.95
C ARG A 114 -9.65 24.31 2.36
N VAL A 115 -8.76 24.83 3.20
CA VAL A 115 -7.42 25.28 2.80
C VAL A 115 -6.37 24.51 3.58
N HIS A 116 -5.40 23.92 2.88
CA HIS A 116 -4.19 23.38 3.45
C HIS A 116 -3.01 24.22 2.98
N THR A 117 -2.24 24.76 3.91
CA THR A 117 -1.02 25.52 3.61
C THR A 117 0.17 24.79 4.20
N MET A 118 1.20 24.59 3.38
CA MET A 118 2.45 23.95 3.78
C MET A 118 3.61 24.85 3.35
N ALA A 119 4.58 25.06 4.24
CA ALA A 119 5.82 25.75 3.94
C ALA A 119 6.96 24.74 3.93
N LEU A 120 7.76 24.73 2.87
CA LEU A 120 8.95 23.88 2.76
C LEU A 120 10.20 24.76 2.66
N PRO A 121 11.28 24.43 3.39
CA PRO A 121 12.54 25.18 3.29
C PRO A 121 13.18 24.99 1.92
N VAL A 122 13.80 26.05 1.41
CA VAL A 122 14.66 25.99 0.22
C VAL A 122 16.08 25.69 0.68
N VAL A 123 16.68 24.67 0.09
CA VAL A 123 18.06 24.27 0.37
C VAL A 123 18.90 24.42 -0.90
N THR A 124 20.18 24.74 -0.72
CA THR A 124 21.14 24.91 -1.82
C THR A 124 21.97 23.65 -2.09
N ASP A 125 22.05 22.75 -1.11
CA ASP A 125 22.77 21.48 -1.22
C ASP A 125 21.81 20.33 -1.57
N LEU A 126 22.22 19.51 -2.54
CA LEU A 126 21.51 18.31 -2.93
C LEU A 126 21.51 17.25 -1.82
N ALA A 127 22.54 17.22 -0.96
CA ALA A 127 22.60 16.34 0.21
C ALA A 127 21.42 16.57 1.17
N ASP A 128 21.05 17.84 1.38
CA ASP A 128 19.91 18.20 2.22
C ASP A 128 18.57 17.77 1.60
N ILE A 129 18.43 17.85 0.27
CA ILE A 129 17.25 17.34 -0.45
C ILE A 129 17.08 15.85 -0.20
N TYR A 130 18.16 15.07 -0.31
CA TYR A 130 18.11 13.64 -0.03
C TYR A 130 17.75 13.37 1.42
N ARG A 131 18.34 14.09 2.38
CA ARG A 131 18.04 13.92 3.81
C ARG A 131 16.57 14.15 4.15
N LEU A 132 15.91 15.09 3.48
CA LEU A 132 14.50 15.44 3.70
C LEU A 132 13.52 14.69 2.79
N ALA A 133 14.00 13.77 1.95
CA ALA A 133 13.16 13.05 1.01
C ALA A 133 12.18 12.09 1.71
N ASP A 134 10.88 12.19 1.38
CA ASP A 134 9.85 11.30 1.90
C ASP A 134 9.65 10.09 0.98
N THR A 135 10.08 8.91 1.45
CA THR A 135 9.90 7.64 0.73
C THR A 135 8.43 7.35 0.40
N GLY A 136 7.51 7.62 1.32
CA GLY A 136 6.08 7.36 1.14
C GLY A 136 5.46 8.20 0.02
N ALA A 137 5.80 9.48 -0.04
CA ALA A 137 5.37 10.39 -1.10
C ALA A 137 5.94 9.96 -2.47
N ILE A 138 7.24 9.60 -2.51
CA ILE A 138 7.92 9.12 -3.74
C ILE A 138 7.26 7.84 -4.24
N VAL A 139 7.06 6.84 -3.37
CA VAL A 139 6.41 5.57 -3.73
C VAL A 139 4.98 5.81 -4.20
N SER A 140 4.23 6.73 -3.59
CA SER A 140 2.89 7.08 -4.03
C SER A 140 2.86 7.64 -5.45
N LEU A 141 3.74 8.60 -5.75
CA LEU A 141 3.87 9.15 -7.09
C LEU A 141 4.31 8.09 -8.12
N PHE A 142 5.33 7.31 -7.78
CA PHE A 142 5.84 6.24 -8.63
C PHE A 142 4.78 5.18 -8.94
N SER A 143 3.95 4.83 -7.95
CA SER A 143 2.82 3.91 -8.13
C SER A 143 1.85 4.44 -9.17
N ARG A 144 1.43 5.72 -9.06
CA ARG A 144 0.50 6.34 -10.02
C ARG A 144 1.06 6.41 -11.43
N LEU A 145 2.32 6.83 -11.56
CA LEU A 145 3.01 6.89 -12.85
C LEU A 145 3.13 5.52 -13.50
N ALA A 146 3.41 4.48 -12.72
CA ALA A 146 3.49 3.13 -13.23
C ALA A 146 2.12 2.65 -13.75
N ILE A 147 1.03 2.85 -12.99
CA ILE A 147 -0.32 2.50 -13.42
C ILE A 147 -0.71 3.26 -14.70
N GLU A 148 -0.49 4.57 -14.75
CA GLU A 148 -0.77 5.35 -15.96
C GLU A 148 0.04 4.86 -17.16
N LYS A 149 1.30 4.47 -16.96
CA LYS A 149 2.13 3.91 -18.02
C LYS A 149 1.59 2.58 -18.55
N THR A 150 0.99 1.74 -17.71
CA THR A 150 0.35 0.48 -18.16
C THR A 150 -0.87 0.68 -19.06
N LEU A 151 -1.44 1.89 -19.12
CA LEU A 151 -2.56 2.19 -20.02
C LEU A 151 -2.12 2.30 -21.49
N SER A 152 -0.83 2.51 -21.75
CA SER A 152 -0.30 2.76 -23.10
C SER A 152 0.91 1.89 -23.48
N TYR A 153 1.57 1.28 -22.50
CA TYR A 153 2.79 0.49 -22.69
C TYR A 153 2.68 -0.89 -22.03
N LYS A 154 3.62 -1.78 -22.34
CA LYS A 154 3.64 -3.11 -21.73
C LYS A 154 3.96 -3.01 -20.23
N LEU A 155 3.51 -4.00 -19.46
CA LEU A 155 3.79 -4.07 -18.02
C LEU A 155 5.28 -4.06 -17.71
N GLU A 156 6.09 -4.71 -18.56
CA GLU A 156 7.54 -4.71 -18.45
C GLU A 156 8.14 -3.31 -18.59
N ASP A 157 7.66 -2.51 -19.55
CA ASP A 157 8.12 -1.13 -19.75
C ASP A 157 7.79 -0.25 -18.54
N ALA A 158 6.65 -0.50 -17.88
CA ALA A 158 6.26 0.20 -16.65
C ALA A 158 7.21 -0.13 -15.49
N ARG A 159 7.54 -1.41 -15.30
CA ARG A 159 8.50 -1.86 -14.27
C ARG A 159 9.91 -1.34 -14.54
N SER A 160 10.38 -1.43 -15.78
CA SER A 160 11.69 -0.91 -16.19
C SER A 160 11.81 0.61 -16.01
N ALA A 161 10.73 1.35 -16.29
CA ALA A 161 10.70 2.79 -16.07
C ALA A 161 10.76 3.16 -14.57
N LEU A 162 10.10 2.40 -13.72
CA LEU A 162 10.19 2.54 -12.26
C LEU A 162 11.61 2.25 -11.76
N GLN A 163 12.18 1.13 -12.18
CA GLN A 163 13.55 0.73 -11.85
C GLN A 163 14.55 1.82 -12.25
N LEU A 164 14.44 2.34 -13.48
CA LEU A 164 15.32 3.39 -13.98
C LEU A 164 15.27 4.66 -13.12
N ARG A 165 14.09 5.05 -12.63
CA ARG A 165 13.95 6.23 -11.74
C ARG A 165 14.66 6.00 -10.41
N ILE A 166 14.53 4.81 -9.82
CA ILE A 166 15.22 4.44 -8.57
C ILE A 166 16.74 4.43 -8.78
N VAL A 167 17.22 3.80 -9.86
CA VAL A 167 18.65 3.78 -10.20
C VAL A 167 19.20 5.18 -10.38
N LYS A 168 18.50 6.06 -11.12
CA LYS A 168 18.94 7.45 -11.32
C LYS A 168 19.07 8.22 -10.01
N ALA A 169 18.07 8.12 -9.12
CA ALA A 169 18.13 8.78 -7.81
C ALA A 169 19.34 8.28 -6.99
N LEU A 170 19.57 6.97 -6.94
CA LEU A 170 20.67 6.39 -6.18
C LEU A 170 22.04 6.70 -6.79
N LYS A 171 22.13 6.79 -8.12
CA LYS A 171 23.34 7.18 -8.85
C LYS A 171 23.73 8.63 -8.56
N GLU A 172 22.78 9.55 -8.59
CA GLU A 172 23.04 10.94 -8.20
C GLU A 172 23.50 11.06 -6.75
N TYR A 173 22.86 10.33 -5.82
CA TYR A 173 23.32 10.31 -4.42
C TYR A 173 24.75 9.78 -4.29
N ARG A 174 25.09 8.68 -4.99
CA ARG A 174 26.44 8.13 -5.00
C ARG A 174 27.46 9.16 -5.51
N ASN A 175 27.13 9.92 -6.55
CA ASN A 175 28.03 10.93 -7.13
C ASN A 175 28.39 12.04 -6.12
N ILE A 176 27.43 12.46 -5.28
CA ILE A 176 27.67 13.46 -4.21
C ILE A 176 28.72 12.94 -3.22
N TYR A 177 28.63 11.66 -2.82
CA TYR A 177 29.48 11.07 -1.79
C TYR A 177 30.66 10.25 -2.33
N ALA A 178 30.89 10.26 -3.66
CA ALA A 178 31.93 9.46 -4.32
C ALA A 178 33.34 9.76 -3.80
N VAL A 179 33.59 11.00 -3.36
CA VAL A 179 34.90 11.44 -2.84
C VAL A 179 35.18 10.91 -1.43
N HIS A 180 34.14 10.69 -0.62
CA HIS A 180 34.27 10.31 0.79
C HIS A 180 34.37 8.79 1.02
N HIS A 181 33.97 7.97 0.05
CA HIS A 181 33.91 6.51 0.21
C HIS A 181 34.67 5.77 -0.89
N ARG A 182 35.96 5.49 -0.66
CA ARG A 182 36.83 4.70 -1.56
C ARG A 182 36.54 3.19 -1.61
N SER A 183 35.42 2.73 -1.03
CA SER A 183 35.07 1.30 -1.05
C SER A 183 34.13 0.99 -2.22
N ALA A 184 34.72 0.52 -3.33
CA ALA A 184 34.01 0.28 -4.59
C ALA A 184 32.82 -0.71 -4.49
N ASN A 185 32.84 -1.60 -3.49
CA ASN A 185 31.90 -2.73 -3.37
C ASN A 185 30.73 -2.53 -2.40
N ARG A 186 30.53 -1.32 -1.84
CA ARG A 186 29.35 -1.04 -0.99
C ARG A 186 28.36 -0.17 -1.74
N MET A 187 27.08 -0.53 -1.62
CA MET A 187 25.98 0.31 -2.09
C MET A 187 25.78 1.45 -1.10
N ILE A 188 25.82 2.68 -1.61
CA ILE A 188 25.63 3.91 -0.83
C ILE A 188 24.25 4.44 -1.19
N TYR A 189 23.40 4.66 -0.19
CA TYR A 189 22.06 5.20 -0.35
C TYR A 189 21.72 6.10 0.87
N PRO A 190 20.81 7.06 0.72
CA PRO A 190 20.43 7.93 1.83
C PRO A 190 19.52 7.20 2.80
N GLU A 191 19.69 7.49 4.10
CA GLU A 191 18.90 6.88 5.18
C GLU A 191 17.40 7.10 5.00
N SER A 192 17.00 8.30 4.55
CA SER A 192 15.62 8.68 4.23
C SER A 192 14.97 7.80 3.15
N LEU A 193 15.76 7.18 2.27
CA LEU A 193 15.32 6.32 1.17
C LEU A 193 15.68 4.84 1.39
N ASN A 194 16.00 4.43 2.61
CA ASN A 194 16.36 3.04 2.94
C ASN A 194 15.33 2.00 2.46
N PHE A 195 14.03 2.32 2.52
CA PHE A 195 12.94 1.45 2.09
C PHE A 195 12.50 1.68 0.64
N LEU A 196 13.08 2.66 -0.07
CA LEU A 196 12.67 2.97 -1.45
C LEU A 196 12.85 1.77 -2.39
N MET A 197 13.96 1.03 -2.25
CA MET A 197 14.22 -0.15 -3.06
C MET A 197 13.24 -1.29 -2.75
N LEU A 198 12.91 -1.48 -1.47
CA LEU A 198 11.96 -2.49 -1.02
C LEU A 198 10.56 -2.21 -1.56
N TYR A 199 10.07 -0.99 -1.41
CA TYR A 199 8.79 -0.57 -1.97
C TYR A 199 8.80 -0.57 -3.50
N GLY A 200 9.92 -0.25 -4.13
CA GLY A 200 10.10 -0.36 -5.59
C GLY A 200 9.91 -1.79 -6.08
N LEU A 201 10.52 -2.78 -5.41
CA LEU A 201 10.33 -4.20 -5.70
C LEU A 201 8.88 -4.64 -5.46
N ALA A 202 8.34 -4.26 -4.30
CA ALA A 202 6.96 -4.58 -3.92
C ALA A 202 5.95 -4.03 -4.96
N LEU A 203 6.17 -2.80 -5.44
CA LEU A 203 5.37 -2.20 -6.51
C LEU A 203 5.49 -2.98 -7.81
N CYS A 204 6.71 -3.32 -8.27
CA CYS A 204 6.92 -4.18 -9.44
C CYS A 204 6.20 -5.53 -9.36
N ARG A 205 6.06 -6.07 -8.13
CA ARG A 205 5.42 -7.36 -7.84
C ARG A 205 3.95 -7.24 -7.45
N SER A 206 3.41 -6.04 -7.33
CA SER A 206 2.00 -5.82 -7.00
C SER A 206 1.08 -6.43 -8.05
N THR A 207 -0.15 -6.80 -7.66
CA THR A 207 -1.17 -7.36 -8.57
C THR A 207 -1.39 -6.52 -9.83
N ALA A 208 -1.23 -5.19 -9.72
CA ALA A 208 -1.38 -4.30 -10.85
C ALA A 208 -0.24 -4.40 -11.88
N LEU A 209 1.01 -4.58 -11.42
CA LEU A 209 2.20 -4.51 -12.28
C LEU A 209 2.89 -5.85 -12.52
N ARG A 210 2.62 -6.89 -11.73
CA ARG A 210 3.25 -8.21 -11.89
C ARG A 210 2.97 -8.77 -13.27
N GLY A 211 4.02 -9.23 -13.95
CA GLY A 211 3.93 -9.84 -15.27
C GLY A 211 4.20 -11.34 -15.21
N GLY A 212 3.49 -12.09 -16.05
CA GLY A 212 3.53 -13.55 -16.18
C GLY A 212 2.29 -14.01 -16.94
N TYR A 213 2.41 -14.99 -17.83
CA TYR A 213 1.25 -15.50 -18.59
C TYR A 213 0.31 -16.25 -17.63
N GLY A 214 -0.92 -15.76 -17.45
CA GLY A 214 -1.94 -16.42 -16.62
C GLY A 214 -1.88 -16.14 -15.11
N ASP A 215 -0.98 -15.28 -14.63
CA ASP A 215 -0.80 -15.06 -13.18
C ASP A 215 -1.94 -14.30 -12.49
N VAL A 216 -2.57 -13.34 -13.16
CA VAL A 216 -3.59 -12.46 -12.56
C VAL A 216 -4.71 -12.19 -13.58
N PRO A 217 -5.98 -12.45 -13.23
CA PRO A 217 -7.14 -12.07 -14.04
C PRO A 217 -7.16 -10.57 -14.38
N LEU A 218 -7.64 -10.22 -15.57
CA LEU A 218 -7.64 -8.84 -16.06
C LEU A 218 -8.44 -7.90 -15.13
N ASP A 219 -9.61 -8.33 -14.66
CA ASP A 219 -10.47 -7.53 -13.79
C ASP A 219 -9.82 -7.24 -12.44
N GLU A 220 -9.14 -8.23 -11.85
CA GLU A 220 -8.41 -8.08 -10.60
C GLU A 220 -7.25 -7.09 -10.75
N ARG A 221 -6.51 -7.18 -11.86
CA ARG A 221 -5.43 -6.23 -12.20
C ARG A 221 -5.97 -4.82 -12.36
N CYS A 222 -7.06 -4.66 -13.11
CA CYS A 222 -7.73 -3.38 -13.32
C CYS A 222 -8.20 -2.78 -11.98
N ALA A 223 -8.83 -3.59 -11.13
CA ALA A 223 -9.27 -3.17 -9.81
C ALA A 223 -8.09 -2.71 -8.93
N ALA A 224 -7.01 -3.49 -8.86
CA ALA A 224 -5.81 -3.12 -8.12
C ALA A 224 -5.19 -1.79 -8.61
N GLY A 225 -5.14 -1.57 -9.92
CA GLY A 225 -4.68 -0.30 -10.50
C GLY A 225 -5.55 0.89 -10.09
N HIS A 226 -6.87 0.75 -10.13
CA HIS A 226 -7.79 1.81 -9.70
C HIS A 226 -7.71 2.09 -8.20
N THR A 227 -7.52 1.05 -7.38
CA THR A 227 -7.26 1.16 -5.95
C THR A 227 -6.00 1.99 -5.69
N ILE A 228 -4.88 1.62 -6.32
CA ILE A 228 -3.62 2.38 -6.22
C ILE A 228 -3.83 3.85 -6.62
N MET A 229 -4.60 4.11 -7.69
CA MET A 229 -4.89 5.46 -8.19
C MET A 229 -5.75 6.34 -7.25
N ALA A 230 -6.40 5.78 -6.24
CA ALA A 230 -7.20 6.53 -5.28
C ALA A 230 -6.58 6.65 -3.89
N HIS A 231 -5.69 5.73 -3.50
CA HIS A 231 -5.38 5.54 -2.08
C HIS A 231 -4.37 6.56 -1.50
N PRO A 232 -4.52 6.89 -0.20
CA PRO A 232 -3.54 7.68 0.55
C PRO A 232 -2.27 6.86 0.83
N ILE A 233 -1.19 7.57 1.12
CA ILE A 233 0.16 7.00 1.30
C ILE A 233 0.14 5.85 2.31
N LYS A 234 -0.46 6.04 3.50
CA LYS A 234 -0.50 5.01 4.55
C LYS A 234 -1.09 3.68 4.06
N ARG A 235 -2.20 3.72 3.32
CA ARG A 235 -2.85 2.50 2.80
C ARG A 235 -2.10 1.91 1.64
N LEU A 236 -1.55 2.75 0.76
CA LEU A 236 -0.76 2.29 -0.37
C LEU A 236 0.51 1.55 0.10
N LEU A 237 1.22 2.10 1.08
CA LEU A 237 2.40 1.44 1.65
C LEU A 237 2.02 0.11 2.31
N LYS A 238 0.90 0.07 3.03
CA LYS A 238 0.37 -1.17 3.63
C LYS A 238 -0.03 -2.21 2.57
N LEU A 239 -0.59 -1.79 1.44
CA LEU A 239 -0.93 -2.67 0.32
C LEU A 239 0.31 -3.23 -0.37
N LEU A 240 1.36 -2.41 -0.53
CA LEU A 240 2.60 -2.81 -1.19
C LEU A 240 3.46 -3.72 -0.29
N TYR A 241 3.62 -3.35 0.98
CA TYR A 241 4.34 -4.14 1.96
C TYR A 241 3.43 -4.42 3.18
N PRO A 242 2.61 -5.48 3.10
CA PRO A 242 1.68 -5.88 4.16
C PRO A 242 2.35 -6.26 5.47
N SER A 243 1.55 -6.27 6.54
CA SER A 243 2.03 -6.66 7.86
C SER A 243 1.84 -8.17 8.06
N LEU A 244 2.95 -8.89 8.29
CA LEU A 244 2.93 -10.27 8.74
C LEU A 244 3.18 -10.32 10.25
N ILE A 245 2.25 -10.90 11.01
CA ILE A 245 2.30 -10.93 12.48
C ILE A 245 2.06 -12.37 12.94
N ARG A 246 2.90 -12.85 13.86
CA ARG A 246 2.74 -14.14 14.52
C ARG A 246 1.75 -14.01 15.68
N LEU A 247 0.73 -14.88 15.73
CA LEU A 247 -0.39 -14.79 16.66
C LEU A 247 -0.37 -15.85 17.78
N ASP A 248 0.25 -17.02 17.56
CA ASP A 248 0.19 -18.13 18.52
C ASP A 248 0.74 -17.77 19.90
N GLU A 249 1.86 -17.05 19.95
CA GLU A 249 2.47 -16.58 21.20
C GLU A 249 1.52 -15.66 21.99
N TYR A 250 0.81 -14.77 21.31
CA TYR A 250 -0.14 -13.85 21.92
C TYR A 250 -1.39 -14.57 22.42
N LEU A 251 -1.91 -15.52 21.65
CA LEU A 251 -3.13 -16.23 21.98
C LEU A 251 -2.98 -17.13 23.22
N GLN A 252 -1.78 -17.69 23.43
CA GLN A 252 -1.47 -18.57 24.55
C GLN A 252 -1.15 -17.84 25.87
N GLN A 253 -0.73 -16.57 25.83
CA GLN A 253 -0.37 -15.82 27.04
C GLN A 253 -1.60 -15.48 27.88
N ALA A 254 -1.89 -16.30 28.89
CA ALA A 254 -3.10 -16.21 29.71
C ALA A 254 -3.24 -14.91 30.53
N SER A 255 -2.13 -14.21 30.83
CA SER A 255 -2.05 -13.28 31.96
C SER A 255 -1.79 -11.80 31.66
N VAL A 256 -1.79 -11.36 30.40
CA VAL A 256 -1.48 -9.95 30.12
C VAL A 256 -2.75 -9.13 30.08
N GLN A 257 -2.88 -8.20 31.04
CA GLN A 257 -3.91 -7.17 31.08
C GLN A 257 -4.11 -6.55 29.69
N ALA A 258 -5.34 -6.16 29.38
CA ALA A 258 -5.88 -5.76 28.07
C ALA A 258 -5.13 -4.68 27.25
N ASN A 259 -3.95 -4.23 27.68
CA ASN A 259 -3.19 -3.12 27.09
C ASN A 259 -1.86 -3.51 26.44
N ASP A 260 -1.36 -4.75 26.56
CA ASP A 260 -0.04 -5.09 26.03
C ASP A 260 -0.07 -5.64 24.58
N PHE A 261 -0.84 -4.96 23.74
CA PHE A 261 -0.83 -5.14 22.29
C PHE A 261 0.50 -4.74 21.63
N LYS A 262 1.49 -4.24 22.40
CA LYS A 262 2.83 -3.95 21.90
C LYS A 262 3.51 -5.18 21.29
N SER A 263 3.18 -6.38 21.76
CA SER A 263 3.69 -7.64 21.19
C SER A 263 3.17 -7.90 19.76
N ILE A 264 1.93 -7.48 19.46
CA ILE A 264 1.30 -7.60 18.12
C ILE A 264 1.91 -6.61 17.11
N GLU A 265 2.59 -5.56 17.57
CA GLU A 265 3.23 -4.58 16.68
C GLU A 265 4.52 -5.10 16.03
N LYS A 266 5.07 -6.23 16.48
CA LYS A 266 6.26 -6.82 15.87
C LYS A 266 5.90 -7.46 14.52
N ARG A 267 6.11 -6.66 13.46
CA ARG A 267 5.97 -7.11 12.07
C ARG A 267 7.17 -7.96 11.69
N LEU A 268 6.89 -9.10 11.07
CA LEU A 268 7.90 -9.98 10.50
C LEU A 268 8.19 -9.61 9.04
N PRO A 269 9.41 -9.84 8.54
CA PRO A 269 9.73 -9.68 7.13
C PRO A 269 8.85 -10.57 6.24
N LEU A 270 8.62 -10.14 5.00
CA LEU A 270 7.75 -10.85 4.06
C LEU A 270 8.54 -11.91 3.27
N THR A 271 9.05 -12.90 4.01
CA THR A 271 9.81 -14.04 3.51
C THR A 271 9.29 -15.37 4.08
N ARG A 272 9.42 -16.46 3.32
CA ARG A 272 9.13 -17.83 3.77
C ARG A 272 9.89 -18.22 5.02
N GLU A 273 11.11 -17.70 5.22
CA GLU A 273 11.92 -17.99 6.41
C GLU A 273 11.26 -17.50 7.71
N SER A 274 10.34 -16.53 7.62
CA SER A 274 9.58 -16.03 8.77
C SER A 274 8.40 -16.93 9.17
N LEU A 275 8.03 -17.90 8.33
CA LEU A 275 6.92 -18.82 8.56
C LEU A 275 7.42 -20.14 9.16
N ASP A 276 7.05 -20.41 10.42
CA ASP A 276 7.28 -21.69 11.09
C ASP A 276 6.04 -22.58 10.92
N SER A 277 6.24 -23.87 10.59
CA SER A 277 5.15 -24.85 10.45
C SER A 277 4.37 -25.11 11.75
N ARG A 278 4.88 -24.66 12.89
CA ARG A 278 4.20 -24.75 14.20
C ARG A 278 3.39 -23.50 14.54
N GLY A 279 3.53 -22.43 13.77
CA GLY A 279 2.97 -21.12 14.09
C GLY A 279 1.59 -20.83 13.49
N LEU A 280 0.97 -19.78 14.00
CA LEU A 280 -0.24 -19.15 13.46
C LEU A 280 0.10 -17.72 13.07
N TYR A 281 -0.20 -17.33 11.85
CA TYR A 281 0.17 -16.01 11.34
C TYR A 281 -1.03 -15.28 10.77
N ILE A 282 -1.02 -13.96 10.88
CA ILE A 282 -1.93 -13.08 10.15
C ILE A 282 -1.13 -12.22 9.19
N TYR A 283 -1.57 -12.23 7.95
CA TYR A 283 -1.12 -11.33 6.91
C TYR A 283 -2.21 -10.29 6.64
N ASP A 284 -1.87 -9.02 6.82
CA ASP A 284 -2.78 -7.88 6.73
C ASP A 284 -2.30 -6.88 5.67
N ASP A 285 -2.97 -6.89 4.51
CA ASP A 285 -2.73 -5.96 3.40
C ASP A 285 -3.66 -4.73 3.42
N GLY A 286 -4.52 -4.61 4.43
CA GLY A 286 -5.53 -3.56 4.54
C GLY A 286 -6.86 -3.84 3.84
N PHE A 287 -6.99 -4.88 3.00
CA PHE A 287 -8.23 -5.28 2.31
C PHE A 287 -8.73 -6.67 2.69
N LYS A 288 -7.82 -7.52 3.16
CA LYS A 288 -8.09 -8.88 3.62
C LYS A 288 -7.12 -9.25 4.73
N PHE A 289 -7.56 -10.20 5.56
CA PHE A 289 -6.73 -10.86 6.55
C PHE A 289 -6.53 -12.30 6.10
N ASN A 290 -5.31 -12.68 5.70
CA ASN A 290 -5.00 -14.09 5.46
C ASN A 290 -4.45 -14.68 6.77
N ILE A 291 -5.22 -15.57 7.38
CA ILE A 291 -4.84 -16.28 8.60
C ILE A 291 -4.24 -17.61 8.16
N TRP A 292 -2.94 -17.76 8.35
CA TRP A 292 -2.18 -18.93 7.91
C TRP A 292 -1.89 -19.86 9.07
N PHE A 293 -2.20 -21.14 8.89
CA PHE A 293 -2.00 -22.22 9.84
C PHE A 293 -0.87 -23.13 9.36
N GLY A 294 0.18 -23.25 10.17
CA GLY A 294 1.23 -24.24 9.91
C GLY A 294 0.71 -25.68 10.03
N THR A 295 1.38 -26.62 9.35
CA THR A 295 0.98 -28.04 9.36
C THR A 295 1.13 -28.72 10.72
N VAL A 296 2.06 -28.24 11.55
CA VAL A 296 2.43 -28.80 12.87
C VAL A 296 1.93 -27.91 14.01
N ILE A 297 0.90 -27.11 13.77
CA ILE A 297 0.29 -26.28 14.81
C ILE A 297 -0.34 -27.14 15.91
N SER A 298 -0.27 -26.68 17.17
CA SER A 298 -0.88 -27.39 18.29
C SER A 298 -2.37 -27.66 18.03
N PRO A 299 -2.84 -28.92 18.15
CA PRO A 299 -4.25 -29.29 17.97
C PRO A 299 -5.18 -28.48 18.88
N ASP A 300 -4.72 -28.09 20.07
CA ASP A 300 -5.51 -27.29 21.00
C ASP A 300 -5.80 -25.89 20.46
N ILE A 301 -4.82 -25.24 19.83
CA ILE A 301 -5.01 -23.93 19.20
C ILE A 301 -6.02 -24.07 18.05
N ALA A 302 -5.81 -25.05 17.19
CA ALA A 302 -6.64 -25.26 16.02
C ALA A 302 -8.10 -25.59 16.39
N LYS A 303 -8.31 -26.47 17.39
CA LYS A 303 -9.64 -26.84 17.90
C LYS A 303 -10.32 -25.67 18.61
N ASN A 304 -9.59 -24.85 19.36
CA ASN A 304 -10.16 -23.67 20.01
C ASN A 304 -10.56 -22.58 18.99
N LEU A 305 -9.81 -22.42 17.90
CA LEU A 305 -10.09 -21.37 16.92
C LEU A 305 -11.12 -21.75 15.86
N LEU A 306 -11.10 -23.01 15.39
CA LEU A 306 -11.90 -23.47 14.25
C LEU A 306 -12.79 -24.68 14.59
N GLY A 307 -12.69 -25.25 15.79
CA GLY A 307 -13.52 -26.39 16.20
C GLY A 307 -13.34 -27.61 15.31
N SER A 308 -14.46 -28.22 14.91
CA SER A 308 -14.51 -29.34 13.97
C SER A 308 -14.11 -28.96 12.55
N ASP A 309 -14.19 -27.67 12.19
CA ASP A 309 -13.99 -27.20 10.82
C ASP A 309 -12.52 -27.25 10.40
N PHE A 310 -11.59 -27.35 11.37
CA PHE A 310 -10.16 -27.51 11.08
C PHE A 310 -9.80 -28.84 10.41
N ALA A 311 -10.59 -29.89 10.64
CA ALA A 311 -10.36 -31.19 10.02
C ALA A 311 -10.78 -31.22 8.54
N GLY A 312 -11.66 -30.29 8.12
CA GLY A 312 -12.16 -30.19 6.76
C GLY A 312 -11.39 -29.21 5.87
N GLU A 313 -11.99 -28.90 4.72
CA GLU A 313 -11.49 -27.87 3.80
C GLU A 313 -11.70 -26.46 4.40
N LEU A 314 -10.60 -25.78 4.73
CA LEU A 314 -10.65 -24.41 5.28
C LEU A 314 -11.20 -23.37 4.29
N SER A 315 -11.42 -23.74 3.02
CA SER A 315 -12.07 -22.90 2.00
C SER A 315 -13.54 -22.59 2.32
N LYS A 316 -14.24 -23.49 3.02
CA LYS A 316 -15.65 -23.34 3.40
C LYS A 316 -15.83 -22.87 4.85
N ALA A 317 -14.76 -22.93 5.63
CA ALA A 317 -14.78 -22.50 7.02
C ALA A 317 -14.86 -20.97 7.09
N THR A 318 -15.85 -20.48 7.83
CA THR A 318 -15.95 -19.05 8.18
C THR A 318 -15.47 -18.91 9.61
N LEU A 319 -14.58 -17.95 9.87
CA LEU A 319 -14.15 -17.66 11.24
C LEU A 319 -15.35 -17.18 12.04
N LYS A 320 -15.82 -18.00 12.97
CA LYS A 320 -16.90 -17.68 13.92
C LYS A 320 -16.31 -17.52 15.30
N GLU A 321 -16.88 -16.62 16.09
CA GLU A 321 -16.54 -16.53 17.49
C GLU A 321 -17.07 -17.78 18.22
N HIS A 322 -16.17 -18.50 18.87
CA HIS A 322 -16.50 -19.65 19.71
C HIS A 322 -16.49 -19.24 21.19
N ASN A 323 -17.22 -19.97 22.03
CA ASN A 323 -17.27 -19.78 23.48
C ASN A 323 -15.98 -20.23 24.19
N ASN A 324 -14.83 -19.69 23.78
CA ASN A 324 -13.54 -19.88 24.42
C ASN A 324 -12.73 -18.58 24.42
N GLU A 325 -11.83 -18.45 25.39
CA GLU A 325 -11.07 -17.20 25.58
C GLU A 325 -10.08 -16.95 24.44
N MET A 326 -9.56 -18.00 23.80
CA MET A 326 -8.62 -17.88 22.68
C MET A 326 -9.28 -17.29 21.43
N SER A 327 -10.48 -17.76 21.08
CA SER A 327 -11.30 -17.25 19.98
C SER A 327 -11.72 -15.80 20.24
N ARG A 328 -12.15 -15.47 21.47
CA ARG A 328 -12.43 -14.09 21.88
C ARG A 328 -11.22 -13.17 21.73
N ARG A 329 -10.03 -13.64 22.11
CA ARG A 329 -8.78 -12.89 21.93
C ARG A 329 -8.47 -12.65 20.45
N LEU A 330 -8.61 -13.67 19.60
CA LEU A 330 -8.43 -13.52 18.16
C LEU A 330 -9.40 -12.47 17.60
N THR A 331 -10.69 -12.56 17.96
CA THR A 331 -11.71 -11.58 17.53
C THR A 331 -11.33 -10.16 17.97
N ARG A 332 -10.92 -9.94 19.23
CA ARG A 332 -10.45 -8.63 19.71
C ARG A 332 -9.26 -8.11 18.90
N VAL A 333 -8.31 -8.97 18.52
CA VAL A 333 -7.17 -8.59 17.67
C VAL A 333 -7.64 -8.16 16.29
N LEU A 334 -8.50 -8.94 15.65
CA LEU A 334 -9.04 -8.62 14.32
C LEU A 334 -9.85 -7.33 14.33
N GLU A 335 -10.67 -7.11 15.36
CA GLU A 335 -11.43 -5.87 15.56
C GLU A 335 -10.50 -4.68 15.77
N LYS A 336 -9.44 -4.82 16.56
CA LYS A 336 -8.46 -3.74 16.75
C LYS A 336 -7.77 -3.37 15.43
N LEU A 337 -7.35 -4.36 14.64
CA LEU A 337 -6.75 -4.14 13.33
C LEU A 337 -7.74 -3.45 12.37
N ARG A 338 -9.00 -3.88 12.34
CA ARG A 338 -10.09 -3.22 11.58
C ARG A 338 -10.34 -1.78 12.03
N ASN A 339 -10.36 -1.54 13.34
CA ASN A 339 -10.58 -0.20 13.90
C ASN A 339 -9.44 0.77 13.58
N SER A 340 -8.24 0.27 13.25
CA SER A 340 -7.13 1.12 12.81
C SER A 340 -7.36 1.75 11.43
N ASP A 341 -8.19 1.13 10.58
CA ASP A 341 -8.59 1.65 9.28
C ASP A 341 -9.96 1.10 8.84
N GLN A 342 -10.98 1.93 8.99
CA GLN A 342 -12.38 1.54 8.76
C GLN A 342 -12.85 1.70 7.30
N ALA A 343 -11.98 2.16 6.38
CA ALA A 343 -12.41 2.45 5.01
C ALA A 343 -12.75 1.20 4.19
N TYR A 344 -12.14 0.07 4.52
CA TYR A 344 -12.41 -1.23 3.90
C TYR A 344 -12.68 -2.26 4.97
N TYR A 345 -13.41 -3.30 4.59
CA TYR A 345 -13.63 -4.44 5.46
C TYR A 345 -12.66 -5.55 5.11
N GLN A 346 -11.74 -5.84 6.04
CA GLN A 346 -10.76 -6.90 5.87
C GLN A 346 -11.43 -8.26 6.09
N LEU A 347 -11.81 -8.90 4.99
CA LEU A 347 -12.37 -10.26 4.99
C LEU A 347 -11.29 -11.26 5.41
N CYS A 348 -11.64 -12.18 6.31
CA CYS A 348 -10.73 -13.22 6.76
C CYS A 348 -10.71 -14.40 5.78
N HIS A 349 -9.54 -14.76 5.31
CA HIS A 349 -9.29 -15.98 4.56
C HIS A 349 -8.43 -16.92 5.40
N LEU A 350 -8.90 -18.14 5.60
CA LEU A 350 -8.17 -19.18 6.31
C LEU A 350 -7.30 -19.94 5.30
N VAL A 351 -6.03 -20.13 5.60
CA VAL A 351 -5.07 -20.81 4.71
C VAL A 351 -4.31 -21.86 5.52
N ARG A 352 -4.29 -23.11 5.06
CA ARG A 352 -3.43 -24.14 5.64
C ARG A 352 -2.14 -24.27 4.85
N GLN A 353 -1.03 -24.51 5.54
CA GLN A 353 0.22 -24.87 4.90
C GLN A 353 0.06 -26.16 4.07
N GLY A 354 0.48 -26.11 2.80
CA GLY A 354 0.32 -27.19 1.83
C GLY A 354 -1.00 -27.18 1.04
N GLU A 355 -1.96 -26.29 1.37
CA GLU A 355 -3.25 -26.17 0.66
C GLU A 355 -3.07 -25.40 -0.67
N GLN A 356 -2.53 -26.07 -1.69
CA GLN A 356 -2.36 -25.49 -3.03
C GLN A 356 -3.64 -25.61 -3.87
N PRO A 357 -3.95 -24.63 -4.75
CA PRO A 357 -3.17 -23.42 -5.09
C PRO A 357 -3.42 -22.22 -4.16
N LYS A 358 -4.28 -22.37 -3.15
CA LYS A 358 -4.76 -21.27 -2.30
C LYS A 358 -3.66 -20.62 -1.48
N GLU A 359 -2.81 -21.41 -0.84
CA GLU A 359 -1.64 -20.93 -0.11
C GLU A 359 -0.68 -20.15 -1.03
N GLY A 360 -0.44 -20.69 -2.23
CA GLY A 360 0.32 -20.04 -3.29
C GLY A 360 -0.22 -18.64 -3.58
N PHE A 361 -1.50 -18.53 -3.92
CA PHE A 361 -2.12 -17.28 -4.36
C PHE A 361 -2.32 -16.25 -3.24
N LEU A 362 -2.81 -16.68 -2.07
CA LEU A 362 -3.18 -15.76 -0.99
C LEU A 362 -2.00 -15.30 -0.14
N LEU A 363 -0.97 -16.14 0.04
CA LEU A 363 0.16 -15.82 0.91
C LEU A 363 1.51 -15.86 0.19
N LEU A 364 1.93 -17.02 -0.32
CA LEU A 364 3.32 -17.21 -0.79
C LEU A 364 3.67 -16.30 -1.97
N ALA A 365 2.71 -16.06 -2.87
CA ALA A 365 2.84 -15.14 -3.98
C ALA A 365 2.93 -13.67 -3.53
N ASN A 366 2.66 -13.35 -2.28
CA ASN A 366 2.73 -11.99 -1.75
C ASN A 366 3.89 -11.79 -0.75
N LEU A 367 4.71 -12.82 -0.54
CA LEU A 367 5.97 -12.70 0.19
C LEU A 367 7.01 -12.02 -0.70
N VAL A 368 6.96 -10.68 -0.72
CA VAL A 368 7.64 -9.84 -1.71
C VAL A 368 9.17 -9.93 -1.67
N GLU A 369 9.77 -10.46 -0.61
CA GLU A 369 11.23 -10.59 -0.49
C GLU A 369 11.77 -11.88 -1.12
N ASP A 370 10.93 -12.90 -1.30
CA ASP A 370 11.36 -14.21 -1.79
C ASP A 370 11.54 -14.27 -3.30
N GLN A 371 12.17 -15.33 -3.80
CA GLN A 371 12.21 -15.63 -5.22
C GLN A 371 10.83 -16.11 -5.74
N MET A 372 10.41 -15.59 -6.89
CA MET A 372 9.13 -15.92 -7.52
C MET A 372 9.25 -16.03 -9.04
N GLY A 373 8.80 -17.15 -9.61
CA GLY A 373 8.62 -17.30 -11.07
C GLY A 373 9.87 -17.02 -11.90
N GLY A 374 11.06 -17.40 -11.40
CA GLY A 374 12.35 -17.13 -12.07
C GLY A 374 12.92 -15.73 -11.83
N ASN A 375 12.19 -14.83 -11.17
CA ASN A 375 12.71 -13.53 -10.73
C ASN A 375 13.39 -13.67 -9.36
N GLY A 376 14.57 -13.05 -9.25
CA GLY A 376 15.37 -13.01 -8.02
C GLY A 376 14.65 -12.34 -6.84
N GLY A 377 15.08 -12.66 -5.62
CA GLY A 377 14.52 -12.12 -4.37
C GLY A 377 14.95 -10.67 -4.11
N TYR A 378 14.69 -10.15 -2.91
CA TYR A 378 15.08 -8.79 -2.56
C TYR A 378 16.61 -8.58 -2.59
N ALA A 379 17.39 -9.58 -2.16
CA ALA A 379 18.85 -9.52 -2.24
C ALA A 379 19.34 -9.42 -3.70
N ASP A 380 18.76 -10.21 -4.61
CA ASP A 380 19.09 -10.18 -6.04
C ASP A 380 18.69 -8.84 -6.68
N TRP A 381 17.53 -8.30 -6.29
CA TRP A 381 17.08 -6.97 -6.72
C TRP A 381 18.04 -5.87 -6.28
N MET A 382 18.48 -5.87 -5.01
CA MET A 382 19.47 -4.90 -4.53
C MET A 382 20.80 -5.02 -5.29
N LEU A 383 21.27 -6.24 -5.55
CA LEU A 383 22.48 -6.46 -6.36
C LEU A 383 22.31 -5.95 -7.79
N GLN A 384 21.15 -6.18 -8.40
CA GLN A 384 20.83 -5.68 -9.73
C GLN A 384 20.87 -4.14 -9.75
N ILE A 385 20.18 -3.48 -8.82
CA ILE A 385 20.17 -2.01 -8.72
C ILE A 385 21.59 -1.49 -8.47
N SER A 386 22.35 -2.09 -7.55
CA SER A 386 23.72 -1.69 -7.25
C SER A 386 24.63 -1.75 -8.48
N ARG A 387 24.51 -2.79 -9.32
CA ARG A 387 25.27 -2.89 -10.58
C ARG A 387 24.89 -1.76 -11.55
N HIS A 388 23.60 -1.47 -11.70
CA HIS A 388 23.13 -0.37 -12.57
C HIS A 388 23.49 1.03 -12.05
N VAL A 389 23.74 1.17 -10.75
CA VAL A 389 24.22 2.43 -10.16
C VAL A 389 25.72 2.61 -10.37
N GLN A 390 26.49 1.51 -10.42
CA GLN A 390 27.94 1.53 -10.66
C GLN A 390 28.31 1.80 -12.12
N HIS A 391 27.51 1.32 -13.07
CA HIS A 391 27.60 1.64 -14.50
C HIS A 391 26.84 2.93 -14.81
#